data_AF-A0A7Z0VQ41-F1
#
_entry.id   AF-A0A7Z0VQ41-F1
#
_cell.length_a   1.000
_cell.length_b   1.000
_cell.length_c   1.000
_cell.angle_alpha   90.00
_cell.angle_beta   90.00
_cell.angle_gamma   90.00
#
_symmetry.space_group_name_H-M   'P 1'
#
loop_
_entity.id
_entity.type
_entity.pdbx_description
1 polymer ?
#
loop_
_entity_poly.entity_id
_entity_poly.type
_entity_poly.pdbx_seq_one_letter_code
_entity_poly.pdbx_strand_id
1 'polypeptide(L)'
;MSDKDNAIHVLGWEKWRVGWLDETGDATGKTLTRVAKPTVATPIVDSDYTISATDADSDTVKLVAIEVGDRLYYTAEYRRQSNLDTDLPDAGVVITKANEHINQGEGPVIVQESDVTAGNLDDAPFTINAPRNLFDDIGSGVNIEVTSMDANEAQIRLNYALPPTENDVYVSDINERWKSEDVWVDAPDVGGNFEADPLAVIDTDEQPVVGELNKVYGRVRNQGHADATNFEVHLEIREPWGAGGPWRSLRIENVPLLQGTDTDDPALPNTQVAVVYTAPDGTTQVHYVTTDEHGCYVDTLSVAEPGRWETEVVLEEDDCREGAAAPTGTVEVPPTLCGGPLWCCWILLVLVVAVIATLLWLARLLCGIKSATLPFLIALLVTILLIWLILARCDVMLGWLLLVIGAAILLAVLIICFTRLAPCFGSGRESTRA
;
A
#
# COMPACT_ATOMS: atom_id res chain seq x y z
N MET A 1 13.31 -34.83 -28.04
CA MET A 1 14.78 -34.63 -28.08
C MET A 1 15.25 -35.07 -26.70
N SER A 2 15.79 -36.28 -26.60
CA SER A 2 16.12 -36.93 -25.32
C SER A 2 17.46 -36.38 -24.81
N ASP A 3 17.50 -36.01 -23.53
CA ASP A 3 18.67 -35.56 -22.76
C ASP A 3 19.84 -36.57 -22.79
N LYS A 4 19.65 -37.78 -23.32
CA LYS A 4 20.72 -38.77 -23.38
C LYS A 4 21.92 -38.34 -24.24
N ASP A 5 21.72 -37.44 -25.20
CA ASP A 5 22.74 -37.09 -26.20
C ASP A 5 23.17 -35.61 -26.20
N ASN A 6 22.47 -34.72 -25.48
CA ASN A 6 22.80 -33.29 -25.45
C ASN A 6 23.29 -32.92 -24.06
N ALA A 7 24.61 -32.82 -23.94
CA ALA A 7 25.29 -32.34 -22.76
C ALA A 7 24.91 -30.86 -22.52
N ILE A 8 23.77 -30.60 -21.88
CA ILE A 8 23.29 -29.26 -21.50
C ILE A 8 22.81 -29.34 -20.05
N HIS A 9 23.45 -28.58 -19.16
CA HIS A 9 23.13 -28.56 -17.73
C HIS A 9 22.35 -27.28 -17.36
N VAL A 10 21.14 -27.20 -17.92
CA VAL A 10 20.09 -26.26 -17.48
C VAL A 10 19.60 -26.60 -16.07
N LEU A 11 18.89 -25.68 -15.41
CA LEU A 11 18.37 -25.89 -14.06
C LEU A 11 17.34 -27.02 -14.03
N GLY A 12 17.24 -27.73 -12.92
CA GLY A 12 16.31 -28.85 -12.73
C GLY A 12 14.85 -28.45 -12.97
N TRP A 13 14.45 -27.25 -12.57
CA TRP A 13 13.11 -26.71 -12.90
C TRP A 13 12.86 -26.64 -14.41
N GLU A 14 13.84 -26.19 -15.20
CA GLU A 14 13.71 -26.13 -16.66
C GLU A 14 13.58 -27.53 -17.26
N LYS A 15 14.35 -28.50 -16.74
CA LYS A 15 14.27 -29.92 -17.14
C LYS A 15 12.89 -30.50 -16.83
N TRP A 16 12.33 -30.18 -15.68
CA TRP A 16 10.97 -30.57 -15.32
C TRP A 16 9.95 -29.97 -16.29
N ARG A 17 10.01 -28.67 -16.56
CA ARG A 17 9.08 -27.96 -17.47
C ARG A 17 9.05 -28.55 -18.88
N VAL A 18 10.20 -28.97 -19.41
CA VAL A 18 10.29 -29.57 -20.75
C VAL A 18 10.03 -31.08 -20.77
N GLY A 19 9.70 -31.68 -19.62
CA GLY A 19 9.38 -33.10 -19.48
C GLY A 19 10.59 -34.03 -19.52
N TRP A 20 11.79 -33.54 -19.20
CA TRP A 20 12.98 -34.38 -19.05
C TRP A 20 13.08 -35.00 -17.65
N LEU A 21 12.45 -34.36 -16.67
CA LEU A 21 12.16 -34.92 -15.35
C LEU A 21 10.64 -35.00 -15.20
N ASP A 22 10.14 -36.11 -14.69
CA ASP A 22 8.74 -36.27 -14.30
C ASP A 22 8.65 -37.05 -12.98
N GLU A 23 7.46 -37.09 -12.39
CA GLU A 23 7.24 -37.79 -11.10
C GLU A 23 7.28 -39.33 -11.26
N THR A 24 7.09 -39.84 -12.48
CA THR A 24 6.99 -41.29 -12.74
C THR A 24 8.30 -41.93 -13.22
N GLY A 25 9.21 -41.15 -13.78
CA GLY A 25 10.43 -41.59 -14.46
C GLY A 25 10.19 -42.12 -15.87
N ASP A 26 8.96 -42.05 -16.39
CA ASP A 26 8.59 -42.78 -17.62
C ASP A 26 9.26 -42.20 -18.88
N ALA A 27 9.54 -40.89 -18.90
CA ALA A 27 10.12 -40.25 -20.08
C ALA A 27 11.61 -40.53 -20.26
N THR A 28 12.39 -40.52 -19.17
CA THR A 28 13.86 -40.51 -19.23
C THR A 28 14.54 -41.45 -18.22
N GLY A 29 13.78 -42.11 -17.35
CA GLY A 29 14.29 -42.83 -16.16
C GLY A 29 14.59 -41.89 -14.98
N LYS A 30 14.74 -40.59 -15.22
CA LYS A 30 15.07 -39.60 -14.19
C LYS A 30 13.81 -39.07 -13.54
N THR A 31 13.75 -39.14 -12.21
CA THR A 31 12.56 -38.74 -11.45
C THR A 31 12.76 -37.40 -10.74
N LEU A 32 11.65 -36.72 -10.48
CA LEU A 32 11.56 -35.66 -9.47
C LEU A 32 10.60 -36.09 -8.37
N THR A 33 10.82 -35.57 -7.16
CA THR A 33 9.87 -35.71 -6.06
C THR A 33 9.15 -34.39 -5.87
N ARG A 34 7.82 -34.41 -5.96
CA ARG A 34 6.98 -33.25 -5.69
C ARG A 34 6.46 -33.31 -4.26
N VAL A 35 6.64 -32.22 -3.52
CA VAL A 35 6.14 -32.04 -2.16
C VAL A 35 5.03 -31.01 -2.22
N ALA A 36 3.80 -31.47 -2.01
CA ALA A 36 2.64 -30.60 -1.97
C ALA A 36 2.70 -29.69 -0.75
N LYS A 37 2.11 -28.49 -0.90
CA LYS A 37 1.89 -27.58 0.21
C LYS A 37 1.11 -28.28 1.34
N PRO A 38 1.56 -28.22 2.61
CA PRO A 38 0.81 -28.77 3.72
C PRO A 38 -0.58 -28.14 3.79
N THR A 39 -1.55 -28.87 4.29
CA THR A 39 -2.91 -28.34 4.53
C THR A 39 -3.03 -27.89 5.97
N VAL A 40 -4.05 -27.08 6.29
CA VAL A 40 -4.36 -26.71 7.69
C VAL A 40 -4.55 -27.95 8.59
N ALA A 41 -5.06 -29.05 8.03
CA ALA A 41 -5.25 -30.31 8.77
C ALA A 41 -3.93 -31.07 9.05
N THR A 42 -2.90 -30.86 8.22
CA THR A 42 -1.57 -31.47 8.35
C THR A 42 -0.52 -30.37 8.17
N PRO A 43 -0.35 -29.47 9.16
CA PRO A 43 0.33 -28.20 8.96
C PRO A 43 1.85 -28.32 8.86
N ILE A 44 2.40 -29.51 9.06
CA ILE A 44 3.85 -29.75 9.09
C ILE A 44 4.18 -30.96 8.21
N VAL A 45 5.15 -30.78 7.32
CA VAL A 45 5.87 -31.84 6.62
C VAL A 45 7.29 -31.87 7.17
N ASP A 46 7.76 -33.04 7.61
CA ASP A 46 9.13 -33.29 8.05
C ASP A 46 9.60 -34.58 7.39
N SER A 47 10.48 -34.47 6.39
CA SER A 47 10.85 -35.60 5.53
C SER A 47 12.26 -35.48 4.99
N ASP A 48 12.94 -36.62 4.89
CA ASP A 48 14.28 -36.74 4.31
C ASP A 48 14.19 -37.16 2.84
N TYR A 49 15.00 -36.54 1.99
CA TYR A 49 15.11 -36.87 0.57
C TYR A 49 16.56 -37.08 0.17
N THR A 50 16.81 -38.08 -0.66
CA THR A 50 18.10 -38.28 -1.33
C THR A 50 18.00 -37.74 -2.76
N ILE A 51 18.90 -36.84 -3.11
CA ILE A 51 19.01 -36.21 -4.43
C ILE A 51 20.31 -36.67 -5.06
N SER A 52 20.24 -37.45 -6.14
CA SER A 52 21.44 -37.79 -6.89
C SER A 52 21.85 -36.64 -7.80
N ALA A 53 23.15 -36.55 -8.09
CA ALA A 53 23.71 -35.50 -8.92
C ALA A 53 22.98 -35.41 -10.26
N THR A 54 22.71 -34.19 -10.70
CA THR A 54 21.90 -33.90 -11.89
C THR A 54 22.53 -34.44 -13.17
N ASP A 55 23.85 -34.60 -13.18
CA ASP A 55 24.64 -35.14 -14.29
C ASP A 55 24.83 -36.67 -14.23
N ALA A 56 24.42 -37.33 -13.15
CA ALA A 56 24.53 -38.78 -13.03
C ALA A 56 23.45 -39.48 -13.87
N ASP A 57 23.85 -40.51 -14.62
CA ASP A 57 22.94 -41.39 -15.37
C ASP A 57 22.37 -42.47 -14.44
N SER A 58 21.43 -42.05 -13.57
CA SER A 58 20.75 -42.92 -12.61
C SER A 58 19.25 -42.65 -12.61
N ASP A 59 18.47 -43.71 -12.43
CA ASP A 59 17.00 -43.67 -12.37
C ASP A 59 16.49 -43.24 -10.98
N THR A 60 17.13 -42.23 -10.40
CA THR A 60 16.90 -41.76 -9.04
C THR A 60 16.40 -40.31 -9.05
N VAL A 61 15.93 -39.85 -7.89
CA VAL A 61 15.44 -38.48 -7.71
C VAL A 61 16.56 -37.49 -8.01
N LYS A 62 16.31 -36.61 -8.98
CA LYS A 62 17.24 -35.53 -9.40
C LYS A 62 16.87 -34.17 -8.87
N LEU A 63 15.61 -34.00 -8.47
CA LEU A 63 15.02 -32.73 -8.07
C LEU A 63 13.96 -32.99 -7.00
N VAL A 64 13.96 -32.17 -5.96
CA VAL A 64 12.83 -32.07 -5.02
C VAL A 64 12.15 -30.73 -5.27
N ALA A 65 10.89 -30.74 -5.69
CA ALA A 65 10.08 -29.55 -5.96
C ALA A 65 9.04 -29.37 -4.85
N ILE A 66 9.13 -28.27 -4.11
CA ILE A 66 8.32 -27.95 -2.93
C ILE A 66 7.34 -26.85 -3.32
N GLU A 67 6.06 -27.17 -3.32
CA GLU A 67 5.00 -26.19 -3.61
C GLU A 67 4.80 -25.25 -2.44
N VAL A 68 4.90 -23.95 -2.69
CA VAL A 68 4.62 -22.93 -1.68
C VAL A 68 3.37 -22.10 -2.01
N GLY A 69 2.96 -22.07 -3.27
CA GLY A 69 1.74 -21.42 -3.74
C GLY A 69 1.29 -21.99 -5.08
N ASP A 70 0.24 -21.38 -5.66
CA ASP A 70 -0.15 -21.72 -7.03
C ASP A 70 1.01 -21.39 -7.97
N ARG A 71 1.50 -22.41 -8.70
CA ARG A 71 2.60 -22.30 -9.67
C ARG A 71 3.87 -21.62 -9.12
N LEU A 72 4.11 -21.75 -7.81
CA LEU A 72 5.27 -21.19 -7.12
C LEU A 72 5.94 -22.28 -6.30
N TYR A 73 7.23 -22.48 -6.56
CA TYR A 73 7.98 -23.61 -6.03
C TYR A 73 9.34 -23.18 -5.50
N TYR A 74 9.79 -23.83 -4.43
CA TYR A 74 11.22 -24.02 -4.23
C TYR A 74 11.64 -25.33 -4.89
N THR A 75 12.80 -25.36 -5.51
CA THR A 75 13.38 -26.62 -5.99
C THR A 75 14.79 -26.78 -5.44
N ALA A 76 15.11 -27.99 -4.97
CA ALA A 76 16.44 -28.38 -4.54
C ALA A 76 17.03 -29.40 -5.54
N GLU A 77 18.21 -29.09 -6.09
CA GLU A 77 18.96 -29.98 -6.98
C GLU A 77 20.40 -30.13 -6.50
N TYR A 78 20.99 -31.32 -6.66
CA TYR A 78 22.40 -31.54 -6.34
C TYR A 78 23.28 -31.34 -7.59
N ARG A 79 24.23 -30.40 -7.50
CA ARG A 79 25.22 -30.11 -8.55
C ARG A 79 26.63 -30.29 -8.03
N ARG A 80 27.53 -30.67 -8.94
CA ARG A 80 28.93 -30.94 -8.65
C ARG A 80 29.81 -30.46 -9.81
N GLN A 81 31.08 -30.18 -9.51
CA GLN A 81 32.09 -29.74 -10.47
C GLN A 81 32.56 -30.88 -11.40
N SER A 82 31.65 -31.45 -12.17
CA SER A 82 31.94 -32.54 -13.11
C SER A 82 31.25 -32.33 -14.46
N ASN A 83 31.75 -33.02 -15.48
CA ASN A 83 31.24 -32.96 -16.84
C ASN A 83 31.23 -31.52 -17.41
N LEU A 84 30.07 -30.93 -17.61
CA LEU A 84 29.93 -29.55 -18.10
C LEU A 84 29.77 -28.51 -16.98
N ASP A 85 29.63 -28.98 -15.76
CA ASP A 85 29.56 -28.16 -14.56
C ASP A 85 30.96 -27.98 -13.93
N THR A 86 32.06 -28.31 -14.65
CA THR A 86 33.44 -28.22 -14.13
C THR A 86 33.85 -26.82 -13.68
N ASP A 87 33.22 -25.80 -14.24
CA ASP A 87 33.48 -24.40 -13.93
C ASP A 87 32.48 -23.83 -12.91
N LEU A 88 31.61 -24.67 -12.31
CA LEU A 88 30.80 -24.23 -11.18
C LEU A 88 31.72 -23.77 -10.05
N PRO A 89 31.42 -22.67 -9.36
CA PRO A 89 32.28 -22.18 -8.29
C PRO A 89 32.42 -23.16 -7.09
N ASP A 90 31.35 -23.89 -6.78
CA ASP A 90 31.31 -24.87 -5.69
C ASP A 90 30.36 -26.03 -6.01
N ALA A 91 30.50 -27.16 -5.31
CA ALA A 91 29.58 -28.29 -5.38
C ALA A 91 28.60 -28.25 -4.19
N GLY A 92 27.34 -28.55 -4.43
CA GLY A 92 26.34 -28.57 -3.36
C GLY A 92 24.90 -28.66 -3.84
N VAL A 93 23.97 -28.50 -2.90
CA VAL A 93 22.55 -28.42 -3.19
C VAL A 93 22.22 -27.00 -3.60
N VAL A 94 21.83 -26.78 -4.85
CA VAL A 94 21.34 -25.49 -5.33
C VAL A 94 19.84 -25.43 -5.07
N ILE A 95 19.42 -24.38 -4.36
CA ILE A 95 18.00 -24.10 -4.14
C ILE A 95 17.61 -22.96 -5.06
N THR A 96 16.51 -23.12 -5.79
CA THR A 96 15.95 -22.06 -6.63
C THR A 96 14.48 -21.83 -6.29
N LYS A 97 14.04 -20.56 -6.33
CA LYS A 97 12.63 -20.18 -6.29
C LYS A 97 12.13 -20.00 -7.71
N ALA A 98 11.11 -20.75 -8.11
CA ALA A 98 10.53 -20.71 -9.44
C ALA A 98 9.08 -20.24 -9.39
N ASN A 99 8.77 -19.13 -10.08
CA ASN A 99 7.44 -18.55 -10.20
C ASN A 99 6.97 -18.69 -11.66
N GLU A 100 6.00 -19.56 -11.93
CA GLU A 100 5.51 -19.75 -13.30
C GLU A 100 4.41 -18.75 -13.72
N HIS A 101 4.03 -17.82 -12.85
CA HIS A 101 3.25 -16.66 -13.27
C HIS A 101 4.10 -15.70 -14.14
N ILE A 102 5.42 -15.70 -13.94
CA ILE A 102 6.39 -14.97 -14.76
C ILE A 102 6.62 -15.74 -16.07
N ASN A 103 6.58 -15.05 -17.21
CA ASN A 103 6.76 -15.72 -18.50
C ASN A 103 8.21 -16.15 -18.71
N GLN A 104 8.41 -17.11 -19.61
CA GLN A 104 9.77 -17.48 -20.03
C GLN A 104 10.48 -16.29 -20.67
N GLY A 105 11.73 -16.06 -20.27
CA GLY A 105 12.53 -14.92 -20.70
C GLY A 105 12.44 -13.71 -19.77
N GLU A 106 11.54 -13.70 -18.79
CA GLU A 106 11.37 -12.61 -17.81
C GLU A 106 12.04 -12.95 -16.45
N GLY A 107 12.84 -14.02 -16.40
CA GLY A 107 13.51 -14.47 -15.17
C GLY A 107 12.59 -15.17 -14.17
N PRO A 108 11.86 -16.23 -14.56
CA PRO A 108 10.91 -16.93 -13.67
C PRO A 108 11.59 -17.73 -12.55
N VAL A 109 12.93 -17.85 -12.55
CA VAL A 109 13.68 -18.64 -11.59
C VAL A 109 14.80 -17.81 -10.99
N ILE A 110 14.88 -17.82 -9.66
CA ILE A 110 15.88 -17.10 -8.87
C ILE A 110 16.67 -18.11 -8.05
N VAL A 111 17.99 -18.10 -8.16
CA VAL A 111 18.88 -18.90 -7.30
C VAL A 111 18.89 -18.31 -5.89
N GLN A 112 18.69 -19.16 -4.88
CA GLN A 112 18.80 -18.79 -3.47
C GLN A 112 20.25 -18.99 -3.02
N GLU A 113 20.85 -17.93 -2.48
CA GLU A 113 22.24 -17.91 -2.04
C GLU A 113 22.36 -18.47 -0.62
N SER A 114 23.33 -19.34 -0.37
CA SER A 114 23.56 -19.89 0.97
C SER A 114 24.28 -18.93 1.93
N ASP A 115 24.98 -17.92 1.40
CA ASP A 115 25.60 -16.82 2.16
C ASP A 115 25.39 -15.49 1.44
N VAL A 116 24.30 -14.78 1.79
CA VAL A 116 23.92 -13.49 1.18
C VAL A 116 24.94 -12.35 1.37
N THR A 117 26.05 -12.58 2.09
CA THR A 117 27.03 -11.53 2.39
C THR A 117 28.15 -11.43 1.36
N ALA A 118 28.35 -12.44 0.52
CA ALA A 118 29.44 -12.48 -0.45
C ALA A 118 29.23 -11.54 -1.66
N GLY A 119 27.96 -11.27 -2.01
CA GLY A 119 27.60 -10.36 -3.10
C GLY A 119 27.94 -10.89 -4.49
N ASN A 120 28.09 -12.21 -4.63
CA ASN A 120 28.26 -12.93 -5.88
C ASN A 120 27.47 -14.27 -5.79
N LEU A 121 27.68 -15.23 -6.68
CA LEU A 121 26.98 -16.54 -6.62
C LEU A 121 27.95 -17.70 -6.46
N ASP A 122 29.20 -17.43 -6.06
CA ASP A 122 30.25 -18.45 -5.99
C ASP A 122 30.02 -19.43 -4.82
N ASP A 123 29.26 -19.02 -3.82
CA ASP A 123 28.85 -19.79 -2.65
C ASP A 123 27.33 -19.99 -2.61
N ALA A 124 26.64 -19.84 -3.74
CA ALA A 124 25.22 -20.12 -3.83
C ALA A 124 24.82 -21.55 -3.38
N PRO A 125 25.57 -22.63 -3.71
CA PRO A 125 25.18 -23.97 -3.29
C PRO A 125 25.22 -24.17 -1.77
N PHE A 126 24.23 -24.87 -1.22
CA PHE A 126 24.19 -25.29 0.18
C PHE A 126 25.04 -26.56 0.37
N THR A 127 25.80 -26.62 1.47
CA THR A 127 26.74 -27.70 1.79
C THR A 127 26.41 -28.31 3.16
N ILE A 128 27.09 -29.38 3.58
CA ILE A 128 26.87 -29.97 4.92
C ILE A 128 27.38 -29.10 6.08
N ASN A 129 28.11 -28.01 5.81
CA ASN A 129 28.76 -27.21 6.84
C ASN A 129 28.00 -25.91 7.10
N ALA A 130 27.78 -25.61 8.37
CA ALA A 130 27.23 -24.33 8.80
C ALA A 130 28.14 -23.14 8.42
N PRO A 131 27.57 -21.95 8.12
CA PRO A 131 26.14 -21.64 8.10
C PRO A 131 25.42 -22.06 6.80
N ARG A 132 26.17 -22.56 5.80
CA ARG A 132 25.67 -22.89 4.45
C ARG A 132 24.89 -24.20 4.35
N ASN A 133 24.49 -24.80 5.49
CA ASN A 133 23.76 -26.07 5.51
C ASN A 133 22.25 -25.90 5.64
N LEU A 134 21.76 -24.68 5.88
CA LEU A 134 20.36 -24.43 6.15
C LEU A 134 19.85 -23.30 5.26
N PHE A 135 18.88 -23.62 4.41
CA PHE A 135 18.01 -22.64 3.82
C PHE A 135 16.79 -22.47 4.71
N ASP A 136 16.49 -21.24 5.10
CA ASP A 136 15.38 -20.92 6.00
C ASP A 136 14.58 -19.74 5.46
N ASP A 137 13.41 -20.03 4.89
CA ASP A 137 12.46 -19.01 4.46
C ASP A 137 11.25 -19.01 5.40
N ILE A 138 11.39 -18.22 6.46
CA ILE A 138 10.37 -18.07 7.51
C ILE A 138 9.01 -17.68 6.92
N GLY A 139 8.98 -16.90 5.83
CA GLY A 139 7.72 -16.40 5.30
C GLY A 139 6.95 -17.40 4.43
N SER A 140 7.61 -18.41 3.86
CA SER A 140 6.89 -19.59 3.34
C SER A 140 6.81 -20.72 4.36
N GLY A 141 7.59 -20.65 5.44
CA GLY A 141 7.73 -21.71 6.44
C GLY A 141 8.50 -22.93 5.92
N VAL A 142 9.27 -22.75 4.85
CA VAL A 142 10.12 -23.79 4.25
C VAL A 142 11.52 -23.69 4.80
N ASN A 143 11.99 -24.81 5.35
CA ASN A 143 13.35 -24.99 5.82
C ASN A 143 13.95 -26.24 5.17
N ILE A 144 15.11 -26.08 4.52
CA ILE A 144 15.81 -27.17 3.82
C ILE A 144 17.22 -27.27 4.42
N GLU A 145 17.47 -28.36 5.13
CA GLU A 145 18.78 -28.65 5.72
C GLU A 145 19.52 -29.69 4.87
N VAL A 146 20.77 -29.42 4.48
CA VAL A 146 21.65 -30.41 3.84
C VAL A 146 22.30 -31.26 4.92
N THR A 147 21.82 -32.48 5.11
CA THR A 147 22.22 -33.35 6.22
C THR A 147 23.42 -34.23 5.90
N SER A 148 23.59 -34.64 4.64
CA SER A 148 24.79 -35.34 4.18
C SER A 148 25.04 -35.13 2.69
N MET A 149 26.27 -35.38 2.25
CA MET A 149 26.68 -35.26 0.85
C MET A 149 27.89 -36.14 0.56
N ASP A 150 27.89 -36.80 -0.59
CA ASP A 150 29.04 -37.48 -1.15
C ASP A 150 29.25 -37.10 -2.62
N ALA A 151 30.11 -37.82 -3.34
CA ALA A 151 30.43 -37.49 -4.72
C ALA A 151 29.26 -37.65 -5.70
N ASN A 152 28.23 -38.40 -5.36
CA ASN A 152 27.12 -38.77 -6.24
C ASN A 152 25.76 -38.31 -5.74
N GLU A 153 25.58 -38.16 -4.43
CA GLU A 153 24.27 -37.85 -3.83
C GLU A 153 24.39 -36.84 -2.69
N ALA A 154 23.32 -36.08 -2.48
CA ALA A 154 23.08 -35.27 -1.30
C ALA A 154 21.81 -35.74 -0.60
N GLN A 155 21.79 -35.68 0.73
CA GLN A 155 20.58 -35.84 1.52
C GLN A 155 20.15 -34.48 2.05
N ILE A 156 18.87 -34.18 1.90
CA ILE A 156 18.24 -33.01 2.49
C ILE A 156 17.16 -33.45 3.46
N ARG A 157 16.97 -32.67 4.52
CA ARG A 157 15.79 -32.71 5.36
C ARG A 157 14.94 -31.49 5.06
N LEU A 158 13.70 -31.72 4.66
CA LEU A 158 12.69 -30.68 4.49
C LEU A 158 11.86 -30.60 5.76
N ASN A 159 11.85 -29.43 6.39
CA ASN A 159 10.83 -29.05 7.36
C ASN A 159 9.97 -27.96 6.73
N TYR A 160 8.70 -28.26 6.48
CA TYR A 160 7.76 -27.32 5.90
C TYR A 160 6.55 -27.19 6.82
N ALA A 161 6.55 -26.11 7.61
CA ALA A 161 5.45 -25.73 8.48
C ALA A 161 4.68 -24.57 7.84
N LEU A 162 3.37 -24.71 7.64
CA LEU A 162 2.56 -23.58 7.18
C LEU A 162 2.69 -22.40 8.16
N PRO A 163 3.07 -21.20 7.70
CA PRO A 163 3.04 -20.01 8.54
C PRO A 163 1.59 -19.74 8.97
N PRO A 164 1.38 -19.07 10.12
CA PRO A 164 0.05 -18.66 10.55
C PRO A 164 -0.65 -17.87 9.44
N THR A 165 -1.79 -18.36 8.97
CA THR A 165 -2.50 -17.90 7.75
C THR A 165 -3.30 -16.62 7.95
N GLU A 166 -2.82 -15.70 8.78
CA GLU A 166 -3.51 -14.45 9.08
C GLU A 166 -2.93 -13.27 8.29
N ASN A 167 -2.33 -13.50 7.12
CA ASN A 167 -1.90 -12.44 6.22
C ASN A 167 -2.91 -12.27 5.07
N ASP A 168 -3.37 -11.04 4.85
CA ASP A 168 -4.26 -10.68 3.75
C ASP A 168 -3.62 -9.54 2.97
N VAL A 169 -2.74 -9.91 2.05
CA VAL A 169 -1.92 -8.98 1.29
C VAL A 169 -2.68 -8.55 0.04
N TYR A 170 -3.02 -7.27 -0.04
CA TYR A 170 -3.73 -6.70 -1.18
C TYR A 170 -3.07 -5.39 -1.64
N VAL A 171 -3.34 -5.05 -2.89
CA VAL A 171 -3.16 -3.70 -3.43
C VAL A 171 -4.56 -3.24 -3.76
N SER A 172 -4.95 -2.07 -3.25
CA SER A 172 -6.25 -1.48 -3.53
C SER A 172 -6.50 -1.45 -5.03
N ASP A 173 -7.69 -1.91 -5.43
CA ASP A 173 -8.11 -1.93 -6.82
C ASP A 173 -7.92 -0.57 -7.48
N ILE A 174 -7.55 -0.62 -8.75
CA ILE A 174 -7.31 0.54 -9.59
C ILE A 174 -8.66 1.24 -9.86
N ASN A 175 -8.93 2.30 -9.11
CA ASN A 175 -10.17 3.10 -9.23
C ASN A 175 -10.21 3.88 -10.57
N GLU A 176 -9.05 4.19 -11.17
CA GLU A 176 -8.96 4.91 -12.46
C GLU A 176 -7.85 4.37 -13.36
N ARG A 177 -7.99 4.50 -14.69
CA ARG A 177 -7.17 3.83 -15.74
C ARG A 177 -5.64 3.90 -15.62
N TRP A 178 -5.06 4.71 -14.73
CA TRP A 178 -3.62 4.89 -14.55
C TRP A 178 -3.20 5.16 -13.09
N LYS A 179 -4.12 5.07 -12.12
CA LYS A 179 -3.84 5.32 -10.69
C LYS A 179 -4.67 4.44 -9.76
N SER A 180 -4.06 3.99 -8.67
CA SER A 180 -4.77 3.52 -7.48
C SER A 180 -4.25 4.26 -6.26
N GLU A 181 -4.95 4.15 -5.13
CA GLU A 181 -4.44 4.65 -3.84
C GLU A 181 -3.07 4.04 -3.51
N ASP A 182 -2.82 2.85 -4.03
CA ASP A 182 -1.64 2.06 -3.76
C ASP A 182 -0.61 2.08 -4.89
N VAL A 183 -0.92 2.73 -6.01
CA VAL A 183 0.04 2.92 -7.10
C VAL A 183 -0.09 4.28 -7.74
N TRP A 184 1.02 5.01 -7.72
CA TRP A 184 1.15 6.31 -8.35
C TRP A 184 2.52 6.48 -9.02
N VAL A 185 2.61 7.51 -9.84
CA VAL A 185 3.83 7.95 -10.51
C VAL A 185 4.24 9.29 -9.92
N ASP A 186 5.52 9.41 -9.55
CA ASP A 186 6.17 10.67 -9.16
C ASP A 186 7.00 11.14 -10.37
N ALA A 187 6.52 12.20 -11.00
CA ALA A 187 7.14 12.77 -12.18
C ALA A 187 7.95 14.01 -11.78
N PRO A 188 9.00 14.37 -12.55
CA PRO A 188 9.75 15.57 -12.22
C PRO A 188 8.91 16.81 -12.51
N ASP A 189 8.94 17.76 -11.57
CA ASP A 189 8.37 19.10 -11.77
C ASP A 189 9.08 19.86 -12.92
N VAL A 190 8.61 21.08 -13.23
CA VAL A 190 9.24 21.93 -14.27
C VAL A 190 10.73 22.22 -13.98
N GLY A 191 11.16 22.08 -12.72
CA GLY A 191 12.54 22.22 -12.28
C GLY A 191 13.34 20.90 -12.27
N GLY A 192 12.75 19.77 -12.66
CA GLY A 192 13.39 18.46 -12.60
C GLY A 192 13.39 17.81 -11.21
N ASN A 193 12.63 18.36 -10.24
CA ASN A 193 12.59 17.88 -8.87
C ASN A 193 11.45 16.88 -8.69
N PHE A 194 11.69 15.87 -7.86
CA PHE A 194 10.69 14.92 -7.40
C PHE A 194 10.15 15.36 -6.03
N GLU A 195 9.04 14.77 -5.62
CA GLU A 195 8.52 14.97 -4.26
C GLU A 195 9.55 14.52 -3.20
N ALA A 196 9.72 15.33 -2.16
CA ALA A 196 10.74 15.10 -1.13
C ALA A 196 10.43 13.88 -0.26
N ASP A 197 9.15 13.55 -0.10
CA ASP A 197 8.67 12.36 0.61
C ASP A 197 7.45 11.78 -0.12
N PRO A 198 7.68 10.83 -1.05
CA PRO A 198 6.62 10.23 -1.87
C PRO A 198 5.66 9.35 -1.04
N LEU A 199 5.99 9.06 0.23
CA LEU A 199 5.10 8.30 1.12
C LEU A 199 4.20 9.21 1.95
N ALA A 200 4.64 10.43 2.25
CA ALA A 200 3.88 11.40 3.05
C ALA A 200 2.95 12.28 2.21
N VAL A 201 3.33 12.57 0.97
CA VAL A 201 2.50 13.27 -0.01
C VAL A 201 2.29 12.30 -1.15
N ILE A 202 1.08 11.74 -1.24
CA ILE A 202 0.68 10.93 -2.38
C ILE A 202 -0.05 11.87 -3.32
N ASP A 203 0.66 12.49 -4.28
CA ASP A 203 -0.02 13.19 -5.37
C ASP A 203 -0.48 12.17 -6.41
N THR A 204 -1.66 11.59 -6.15
CA THR A 204 -2.28 10.65 -7.10
C THR A 204 -2.67 11.30 -8.43
N ASP A 205 -2.61 12.62 -8.55
CA ASP A 205 -2.99 13.34 -9.77
C ASP A 205 -1.79 13.68 -10.68
N GLU A 206 -0.57 13.32 -10.26
CA GLU A 206 0.63 13.54 -11.07
C GLU A 206 0.68 12.63 -12.30
N GLN A 207 0.98 13.22 -13.46
CA GLN A 207 1.03 12.52 -14.73
C GLN A 207 2.48 12.24 -15.16
N PRO A 208 2.76 11.05 -15.71
CA PRO A 208 4.10 10.75 -16.20
C PRO A 208 4.52 11.70 -17.33
N VAL A 209 5.72 12.27 -17.24
CA VAL A 209 6.29 13.17 -18.24
C VAL A 209 7.07 12.37 -19.28
N VAL A 210 6.70 12.51 -20.55
CA VAL A 210 7.33 11.78 -21.67
C VAL A 210 8.77 12.26 -21.87
N GLY A 211 9.71 11.32 -21.95
CA GLY A 211 11.13 11.61 -22.19
C GLY A 211 11.92 11.93 -20.92
N GLU A 212 11.25 11.96 -19.76
CA GLU A 212 11.87 12.21 -18.47
C GLU A 212 11.90 10.94 -17.60
N LEU A 213 12.75 10.94 -16.58
CA LEU A 213 12.75 9.89 -15.55
C LEU A 213 11.46 10.01 -14.73
N ASN A 214 10.63 8.98 -14.73
CA ASN A 214 9.45 8.89 -13.89
C ASN A 214 9.68 7.80 -12.84
N LYS A 215 9.39 8.07 -11.56
CA LYS A 215 9.45 7.04 -10.53
C LYS A 215 8.06 6.44 -10.35
N VAL A 216 8.00 5.13 -10.19
CA VAL A 216 6.76 4.41 -9.92
C VAL A 216 6.81 3.90 -8.50
N TYR A 217 5.77 4.20 -7.74
CA TYR A 217 5.63 3.75 -6.36
C TYR A 217 4.47 2.76 -6.27
N GLY A 218 4.67 1.72 -5.46
CA GLY A 218 3.66 0.74 -5.12
C GLY A 218 3.59 0.60 -3.60
N ARG A 219 2.39 0.64 -3.05
CA ARG A 219 2.07 0.34 -1.66
C ARG A 219 1.38 -1.01 -1.63
N VAL A 220 1.83 -1.86 -0.72
CA VAL A 220 1.19 -3.12 -0.43
C VAL A 220 0.55 -3.03 0.94
N ARG A 221 -0.69 -3.46 1.05
CA ARG A 221 -1.45 -3.47 2.30
C ARG A 221 -1.55 -4.89 2.81
N ASN A 222 -1.65 -5.00 4.13
CA ASN A 222 -1.95 -6.24 4.81
C ASN A 222 -3.16 -6.00 5.72
N GLN A 223 -4.32 -6.55 5.35
CA GLN A 223 -5.53 -6.53 6.17
C GLN A 223 -5.51 -7.61 7.25
N GLY A 224 -4.59 -8.57 7.10
CA GLY A 224 -4.39 -9.67 8.02
C GLY A 224 -3.78 -9.22 9.36
N HIS A 225 -4.04 -10.01 10.40
CA HIS A 225 -3.56 -9.75 11.76
C HIS A 225 -2.10 -10.18 11.99
N ALA A 226 -1.54 -11.02 11.12
CA ALA A 226 -0.13 -11.41 11.16
C ALA A 226 0.71 -10.60 10.19
N ASP A 227 2.00 -10.41 10.50
CA ASP A 227 2.95 -9.79 9.59
C ASP A 227 3.01 -10.56 8.26
N ALA A 228 2.66 -9.88 7.17
CA ALA A 228 2.85 -10.41 5.83
C ALA A 228 4.34 -10.50 5.52
N THR A 229 4.84 -11.72 5.44
CA THR A 229 6.21 -12.02 5.03
C THR A 229 6.19 -12.77 3.71
N ASN A 230 7.27 -12.64 2.93
CA ASN A 230 7.45 -13.38 1.66
C ASN A 230 6.26 -13.23 0.71
N PHE A 231 5.95 -11.99 0.31
CA PHE A 231 5.09 -11.74 -0.85
C PHE A 231 5.95 -11.19 -1.98
N GLU A 232 5.51 -11.39 -3.21
CA GLU A 232 6.17 -10.82 -4.38
C GLU A 232 5.27 -9.74 -4.98
N VAL A 233 5.88 -8.61 -5.32
CA VAL A 233 5.20 -7.48 -5.97
C VAL A 233 5.68 -7.43 -7.41
N HIS A 234 4.79 -7.79 -8.33
CA HIS A 234 5.06 -7.69 -9.75
C HIS A 234 4.67 -6.31 -10.26
N LEU A 235 5.62 -5.58 -10.81
CA LEU A 235 5.37 -4.29 -11.45
C LEU A 235 5.48 -4.45 -12.97
N GLU A 236 4.36 -4.73 -13.64
CA GLU A 236 4.36 -4.84 -15.09
C GLU A 236 4.30 -3.47 -15.78
N ILE A 237 5.38 -3.09 -16.46
CA ILE A 237 5.44 -1.91 -17.33
C ILE A 237 5.49 -2.38 -18.78
N ARG A 238 4.48 -2.03 -19.60
CA ARG A 238 4.40 -2.48 -21.01
C ARG A 238 4.89 -1.42 -22.00
N GLU A 239 5.85 -1.77 -22.87
CA GLU A 239 6.31 -1.00 -24.04
C GLU A 239 6.42 -1.90 -25.30
N PRO A 240 6.15 -1.44 -26.56
CA PRO A 240 5.63 -0.15 -26.99
C PRO A 240 4.15 -0.17 -27.41
N TRP A 241 3.54 1.00 -27.31
CA TRP A 241 2.48 1.56 -28.17
C TRP A 241 1.82 0.63 -29.22
N GLY A 242 0.80 -0.12 -28.80
CA GLY A 242 -0.21 -0.61 -29.73
C GLY A 242 -1.10 0.55 -30.19
N ALA A 243 -0.91 0.99 -31.44
CA ALA A 243 -1.64 2.03 -32.15
C ALA A 243 -3.06 2.36 -31.62
N GLY A 244 -3.21 3.46 -30.87
CA GLY A 244 -4.45 4.25 -30.88
C GLY A 244 -5.21 4.55 -29.57
N GLY A 245 -4.66 4.35 -28.37
CA GLY A 245 -5.34 4.74 -27.12
C GLY A 245 -4.39 5.29 -26.03
N PRO A 246 -4.81 6.29 -25.22
CA PRO A 246 -3.93 6.95 -24.24
C PRO A 246 -3.97 6.26 -22.86
N TRP A 247 -3.61 4.98 -22.74
CA TRP A 247 -3.69 4.29 -21.45
C TRP A 247 -2.46 3.44 -21.15
N ARG A 248 -1.99 3.54 -19.91
CA ARG A 248 -0.93 2.73 -19.30
C ARG A 248 -1.62 1.90 -18.21
N SER A 249 -1.59 0.57 -18.29
CA SER A 249 -2.05 -0.27 -17.19
C SER A 249 -0.83 -0.71 -16.40
N LEU A 250 -0.75 -0.30 -15.14
CA LEU A 250 0.06 -1.03 -14.20
C LEU A 250 -0.79 -2.16 -13.63
N ARG A 251 -0.24 -3.37 -13.61
CA ARG A 251 -0.82 -4.47 -12.85
C ARG A 251 0.14 -4.80 -11.72
N ILE A 252 -0.38 -4.77 -10.49
CA ILE A 252 0.28 -5.41 -9.35
C ILE A 252 -0.49 -6.68 -9.09
N GLU A 253 0.15 -7.81 -9.36
CA GLU A 253 -0.33 -9.10 -8.89
C GLU A 253 0.34 -9.36 -7.55
N ASN A 254 -0.46 -9.38 -6.49
CA ASN A 254 -0.03 -10.08 -5.30
C ASN A 254 -0.12 -11.56 -5.64
N VAL A 255 1.01 -12.26 -5.54
CA VAL A 255 1.02 -13.71 -5.48
C VAL A 255 1.03 -14.04 -3.99
N PRO A 256 -0.14 -14.18 -3.35
CA PRO A 256 -0.18 -14.58 -1.95
C PRO A 256 0.41 -15.98 -1.87
N LEU A 257 1.61 -16.06 -1.30
CA LEU A 257 2.25 -17.31 -0.92
C LEU A 257 1.39 -18.07 0.11
N LEU A 258 0.46 -17.39 0.78
CA LEU A 258 -0.53 -17.96 1.69
C LEU A 258 -1.86 -17.26 1.48
N GLN A 259 -2.60 -17.62 0.44
CA GLN A 259 -4.05 -17.43 0.48
C GLN A 259 -4.63 -18.60 1.28
N GLY A 260 -5.02 -18.33 2.52
CA GLY A 260 -6.17 -19.02 3.06
C GLY A 260 -7.35 -18.62 2.18
N THR A 261 -7.74 -19.47 1.25
CA THR A 261 -9.07 -19.38 0.65
C THR A 261 -10.06 -19.71 1.75
N ASP A 262 -10.43 -18.73 2.55
CA ASP A 262 -11.65 -18.82 3.35
C ASP A 262 -12.81 -18.54 2.38
N THR A 263 -13.09 -19.52 1.50
CA THR A 263 -14.00 -19.34 0.37
C THR A 263 -15.42 -19.81 0.60
N ASP A 264 -15.83 -20.38 1.75
CA ASP A 264 -17.12 -21.09 1.77
C ASP A 264 -18.00 -20.97 3.03
N ASP A 265 -17.81 -19.98 3.90
CA ASP A 265 -18.91 -19.56 4.79
C ASP A 265 -18.79 -18.07 5.12
N PRO A 266 -19.71 -17.18 4.67
CA PRO A 266 -19.71 -15.80 5.14
C PRO A 266 -19.82 -15.85 6.67
N ALA A 267 -18.97 -15.08 7.37
CA ALA A 267 -19.01 -14.99 8.82
C ALA A 267 -20.40 -14.49 9.27
N LEU A 268 -21.31 -15.42 9.59
CA LEU A 268 -22.64 -15.21 10.15
C LEU A 268 -23.43 -14.05 9.49
N PRO A 269 -23.95 -14.21 8.26
CA PRO A 269 -24.73 -13.18 7.60
C PRO A 269 -26.05 -12.91 8.32
N ASN A 270 -26.55 -11.68 8.25
CA ASN A 270 -27.82 -11.25 8.88
C ASN A 270 -27.89 -11.55 10.40
N THR A 271 -26.75 -11.57 11.08
CA THR A 271 -26.64 -11.89 12.52
C THR A 271 -26.51 -10.60 13.31
N GLN A 272 -27.25 -10.49 14.40
CA GLN A 272 -27.13 -9.34 15.31
C GLN A 272 -25.86 -9.51 16.16
N VAL A 273 -25.01 -8.50 16.14
CA VAL A 273 -23.79 -8.41 16.95
C VAL A 273 -23.84 -7.17 17.83
N ALA A 274 -23.26 -7.24 19.02
CA ALA A 274 -23.10 -6.11 19.90
C ALA A 274 -21.69 -5.52 19.72
N VAL A 275 -21.61 -4.25 19.32
CA VAL A 275 -20.35 -3.51 19.25
C VAL A 275 -20.22 -2.67 20.51
N VAL A 276 -19.22 -2.97 21.32
CA VAL A 276 -18.91 -2.29 22.58
C VAL A 276 -17.80 -1.29 22.34
N TYR A 277 -18.08 -0.01 22.59
CA TYR A 277 -17.13 1.09 22.52
C TYR A 277 -16.74 1.52 23.95
N THR A 278 -15.47 1.40 24.31
CA THR A 278 -14.93 1.85 25.60
C THR A 278 -14.19 3.17 25.42
N ALA A 279 -14.67 4.21 26.11
CA ALA A 279 -14.10 5.54 26.12
C ALA A 279 -12.78 5.59 26.92
N PRO A 280 -11.96 6.65 26.75
CA PRO A 280 -10.71 6.82 27.51
C PRO A 280 -10.89 6.86 29.04
N ASP A 281 -12.08 7.25 29.52
CA ASP A 281 -12.43 7.28 30.94
C ASP A 281 -12.92 5.92 31.49
N GLY A 282 -12.99 4.90 30.63
CA GLY A 282 -13.46 3.55 30.94
C GLY A 282 -14.97 3.36 30.84
N THR A 283 -15.75 4.38 30.44
CA THR A 283 -17.19 4.22 30.19
C THR A 283 -17.45 3.46 28.90
N THR A 284 -18.49 2.62 28.89
CA THR A 284 -18.81 1.78 27.72
C THR A 284 -20.15 2.18 27.09
N GLN A 285 -20.23 2.09 25.76
CA GLN A 285 -21.46 2.23 24.98
C GLN A 285 -21.63 0.99 24.10
N VAL A 286 -22.82 0.40 24.12
CA VAL A 286 -23.12 -0.83 23.37
C VAL A 286 -24.12 -0.52 22.27
N HIS A 287 -23.76 -0.81 21.02
CA HIS A 287 -24.62 -0.70 19.86
C HIS A 287 -24.91 -2.09 19.30
N TYR A 288 -26.17 -2.36 18.95
CA TYR A 288 -26.56 -3.61 18.30
C TYR A 288 -26.70 -3.36 16.81
N VAL A 289 -25.90 -4.06 16.00
CA VAL A 289 -25.90 -3.95 14.54
C VAL A 289 -26.09 -5.32 13.92
N THR A 290 -26.70 -5.37 12.75
CA THR A 290 -26.91 -6.62 12.01
C THR A 290 -25.91 -6.68 10.88
N THR A 291 -25.17 -7.78 10.80
CA THR A 291 -24.27 -8.05 9.67
C THR A 291 -25.06 -8.19 8.37
N ASP A 292 -24.46 -7.85 7.24
CA ASP A 292 -25.06 -7.99 5.91
C ASP A 292 -24.99 -9.44 5.41
N GLU A 293 -25.31 -9.65 4.13
CA GLU A 293 -25.31 -10.97 3.51
C GLU A 293 -23.90 -11.60 3.37
N HIS A 294 -22.84 -10.83 3.61
CA HIS A 294 -21.45 -11.27 3.57
C HIS A 294 -20.81 -11.32 4.97
N GLY A 295 -21.56 -11.01 6.04
CA GLY A 295 -21.04 -10.97 7.41
C GLY A 295 -20.42 -9.63 7.82
N CYS A 296 -20.50 -8.59 6.98
CA CYS A 296 -19.94 -7.27 7.27
C CYS A 296 -20.95 -6.38 7.99
N TYR A 297 -20.50 -5.42 8.81
CA TYR A 297 -21.39 -4.42 9.42
C TYR A 297 -20.75 -3.03 9.38
N VAL A 298 -21.58 -1.99 9.42
CA VAL A 298 -21.15 -0.58 9.55
C VAL A 298 -21.90 0.06 10.70
N ASP A 299 -21.16 0.63 11.66
CA ASP A 299 -21.70 1.39 12.77
C ASP A 299 -21.02 2.76 12.88
N THR A 300 -21.74 3.77 13.39
CA THR A 300 -21.25 5.13 13.55
C THR A 300 -21.43 5.59 14.99
N LEU A 301 -20.32 5.83 15.68
CA LEU A 301 -20.31 6.39 17.04
C LEU A 301 -20.04 7.90 17.00
N SER A 302 -20.91 8.71 17.60
CA SER A 302 -20.65 10.13 17.83
C SER A 302 -19.83 10.31 19.11
N VAL A 303 -18.55 10.62 18.96
CA VAL A 303 -17.60 10.75 20.08
C VAL A 303 -17.63 12.17 20.66
N ALA A 304 -17.85 12.28 21.98
CA ALA A 304 -17.85 13.56 22.70
C ALA A 304 -16.48 13.94 23.27
N GLU A 305 -15.61 12.95 23.52
CA GLU A 305 -14.33 13.14 24.22
C GLU A 305 -13.14 12.63 23.38
N PRO A 306 -12.07 13.43 23.23
CA PRO A 306 -10.87 13.00 22.52
C PRO A 306 -10.08 11.98 23.35
N GLY A 307 -9.40 11.04 22.68
CA GLY A 307 -8.55 10.05 23.33
C GLY A 307 -8.58 8.69 22.62
N ARG A 308 -7.98 7.68 23.27
CA ARG A 308 -7.97 6.30 22.78
C ARG A 308 -9.28 5.60 23.13
N TRP A 309 -10.00 5.19 22.11
CA TRP A 309 -11.20 4.37 22.24
C TRP A 309 -10.85 2.92 21.93
N GLU A 310 -11.37 2.00 22.72
CA GLU A 310 -11.29 0.55 22.47
C GLU A 310 -12.64 0.07 21.92
N THR A 311 -12.58 -0.87 20.99
CA THR A 311 -13.77 -1.44 20.35
C THR A 311 -13.70 -2.96 20.45
N GLU A 312 -14.80 -3.58 20.87
CA GLU A 312 -14.96 -5.02 21.00
C GLU A 312 -16.27 -5.45 20.35
N VAL A 313 -16.27 -6.57 19.63
CA VAL A 313 -17.48 -7.13 19.03
C VAL A 313 -17.87 -8.38 19.79
N VAL A 314 -19.07 -8.39 20.36
CA VAL A 314 -19.62 -9.51 21.11
C VAL A 314 -20.73 -10.14 20.30
N LEU A 315 -20.56 -11.41 19.95
CA LEU A 315 -21.64 -12.24 19.42
C LEU A 315 -22.56 -12.61 20.58
N GLU A 316 -23.86 -12.34 20.44
CA GLU A 316 -24.86 -12.76 21.43
C GLU A 316 -25.02 -14.28 21.33
N GLU A 317 -24.26 -15.02 22.13
CA GLU A 317 -24.36 -16.49 22.18
C GLU A 317 -25.51 -16.91 23.11
N ASP A 318 -26.48 -17.65 22.57
CA ASP A 318 -27.61 -18.20 23.32
C ASP A 318 -27.29 -19.50 24.10
N ASP A 319 -26.07 -20.08 24.04
CA ASP A 319 -25.76 -21.31 24.81
C ASP A 319 -24.25 -21.61 24.98
N CYS A 320 -23.76 -21.49 26.22
CA CYS A 320 -22.61 -22.18 26.84
C CYS A 320 -21.36 -22.56 26.00
N ARG A 321 -20.83 -21.71 25.11
CA ARG A 321 -19.46 -21.86 24.59
C ARG A 321 -18.57 -20.72 25.11
N GLU A 322 -17.70 -21.05 26.05
CA GLU A 322 -16.73 -20.10 26.58
C GLU A 322 -15.71 -19.70 25.49
N GLY A 323 -15.68 -18.42 25.13
CA GLY A 323 -14.43 -17.67 25.04
C GLY A 323 -13.81 -17.40 23.66
N ALA A 324 -14.58 -17.18 22.59
CA ALA A 324 -14.03 -16.55 21.39
C ALA A 324 -14.03 -15.01 21.57
N ALA A 325 -12.93 -14.47 22.10
CA ALA A 325 -12.74 -13.02 22.15
C ALA A 325 -12.52 -12.50 20.71
N ALA A 326 -13.40 -11.61 20.25
CA ALA A 326 -13.25 -10.95 18.96
C ALA A 326 -12.06 -9.96 18.99
N PRO A 327 -11.48 -9.60 17.82
CA PRO A 327 -10.37 -8.66 17.76
C PRO A 327 -10.76 -7.30 18.35
N THR A 328 -9.92 -6.80 19.27
CA THR A 328 -10.07 -5.45 19.82
C THR A 328 -9.41 -4.43 18.91
N GLY A 329 -10.18 -3.48 18.37
CA GLY A 329 -9.65 -2.35 17.60
C GLY A 329 -9.42 -1.14 18.51
N THR A 330 -8.37 -0.35 18.26
CA THR A 330 -8.20 0.96 18.93
C THR A 330 -8.16 2.10 17.94
N VAL A 331 -9.00 3.10 18.15
CA VAL A 331 -9.06 4.31 17.33
C VAL A 331 -8.60 5.49 18.19
N GLU A 332 -7.56 6.18 17.73
CA GLU A 332 -7.09 7.41 18.36
C GLU A 332 -7.84 8.59 17.74
N VAL A 333 -8.72 9.21 18.52
CA VAL A 333 -9.40 10.43 18.07
C VAL A 333 -8.48 11.61 18.40
N PRO A 334 -7.85 12.25 17.39
CA PRO A 334 -6.94 13.34 17.65
C PRO A 334 -7.71 14.49 18.32
N PRO A 335 -7.09 15.23 19.25
CA PRO A 335 -7.70 16.41 19.80
C PRO A 335 -8.04 17.36 18.64
N THR A 336 -9.33 17.61 18.42
CA THR A 336 -9.77 18.50 17.35
C THR A 336 -9.08 19.85 17.51
N LEU A 337 -8.28 20.22 16.52
CA LEU A 337 -7.55 21.48 16.39
C LEU A 337 -8.47 22.73 16.25
N CYS A 338 -9.77 22.60 16.56
CA CYS A 338 -10.72 23.69 16.69
C CYS A 338 -11.01 24.08 18.16
N GLY A 339 -10.22 23.56 19.11
CA GLY A 339 -10.19 24.00 20.51
C GLY A 339 -9.15 25.08 20.83
N GLY A 340 -8.52 25.70 19.82
CA GLY A 340 -7.53 26.75 20.03
C GLY A 340 -8.09 27.92 20.86
N PRO A 341 -7.32 28.51 21.79
CA PRO A 341 -7.80 29.58 22.66
C PRO A 341 -8.36 30.71 21.82
N LEU A 342 -9.44 31.34 22.29
CA LEU A 342 -10.09 32.54 21.74
C LEU A 342 -9.11 33.58 21.15
N TRP A 343 -7.87 33.56 21.60
CA TRP A 343 -6.75 34.36 21.13
C TRP A 343 -6.53 34.37 19.61
N CYS A 344 -6.72 33.25 18.88
CA CYS A 344 -6.56 33.28 17.42
C CYS A 344 -7.67 34.10 16.73
N CYS A 345 -8.92 33.94 17.19
CA CYS A 345 -10.04 34.78 16.76
C CYS A 345 -9.86 36.26 17.17
N TRP A 346 -9.29 36.52 18.35
CA TRP A 346 -9.00 37.89 18.80
C TRP A 346 -7.91 38.56 17.96
N ILE A 347 -6.85 37.84 17.57
CA ILE A 347 -5.79 38.38 16.69
C ILE A 347 -6.39 38.74 15.32
N LEU A 348 -7.22 37.86 14.75
CA LEU A 348 -7.86 38.12 13.47
C LEU A 348 -8.85 39.30 13.55
N LEU A 349 -9.61 39.40 14.64
CA LEU A 349 -10.49 40.54 14.91
C LEU A 349 -9.71 41.86 15.01
N VAL A 350 -8.61 41.88 15.77
CA VAL A 350 -7.76 43.07 15.93
C VAL A 350 -7.20 43.52 14.58
N LEU A 351 -6.77 42.57 13.74
CA LEU A 351 -6.21 42.86 12.42
C LEU A 351 -7.28 43.45 11.48
N VAL A 352 -8.49 42.90 11.47
CA VAL A 352 -9.62 43.43 10.68
C VAL A 352 -10.02 44.84 11.13
N VAL A 353 -10.12 45.07 12.45
CA VAL A 353 -10.43 46.40 13.00
C VAL A 353 -9.36 47.42 12.62
N ALA A 354 -8.07 47.05 12.67
CA ALA A 354 -6.97 47.91 12.26
C ALA A 354 -7.03 48.30 10.78
N VAL A 355 -7.34 47.34 9.89
CA VAL A 355 -7.50 47.61 8.45
C VAL A 355 -8.66 48.58 8.21
N ILE A 356 -9.82 48.34 8.83
CA ILE A 356 -10.99 49.20 8.68
C ILE A 356 -10.70 50.63 9.17
N ALA A 357 -10.06 50.77 10.34
CA ALA A 357 -9.68 52.07 10.88
C ALA A 357 -8.73 52.82 9.94
N THR A 358 -7.78 52.12 9.34
CA THR A 358 -6.82 52.69 8.38
C THR A 358 -7.51 53.17 7.12
N LEU A 359 -8.45 52.37 6.56
CA LEU A 359 -9.24 52.76 5.40
C LEU A 359 -10.12 53.98 5.67
N LEU A 360 -10.78 54.04 6.83
CA LEU A 360 -11.60 55.20 7.23
C LEU A 360 -10.75 56.47 7.42
N TRP A 361 -9.56 56.33 7.98
CA TRP A 361 -8.60 57.43 8.11
C TRP A 361 -8.15 57.94 6.73
N LEU A 362 -7.82 57.03 5.81
CA LEU A 362 -7.42 57.37 4.45
C LEU A 362 -8.55 58.06 3.68
N ALA A 363 -9.78 57.55 3.79
CA ALA A 363 -10.97 58.15 3.18
C ALA A 363 -11.26 59.56 3.72
N ARG A 364 -11.02 59.80 5.01
CA ARG A 364 -11.15 61.14 5.60
C ARG A 364 -10.11 62.11 5.01
N LEU A 365 -8.87 61.65 4.86
CA LEU A 365 -7.79 62.45 4.27
C LEU A 365 -8.04 62.80 2.80
N LEU A 366 -8.55 61.85 2.03
CA LEU A 366 -8.73 62.01 0.59
C LEU A 366 -10.04 62.72 0.22
N CYS A 367 -11.12 62.56 0.99
CA CYS A 367 -12.47 62.96 0.56
C CYS A 367 -13.13 64.06 1.40
N GLY A 368 -12.47 64.60 2.44
CA GLY A 368 -13.00 65.77 3.18
C GLY A 368 -14.36 65.53 3.86
N ILE A 369 -14.61 64.29 4.32
CA ILE A 369 -15.88 63.88 4.92
C ILE A 369 -16.09 64.67 6.24
N LYS A 370 -17.20 65.40 6.33
CA LYS A 370 -17.56 66.20 7.52
C LYS A 370 -17.85 65.28 8.71
N SER A 371 -17.29 65.62 9.88
CA SER A 371 -17.28 64.83 11.13
C SER A 371 -18.62 64.19 11.54
N ALA A 372 -19.75 64.81 11.18
CA ALA A 372 -21.09 64.37 11.60
C ALA A 372 -21.56 63.03 11.01
N THR A 373 -21.01 62.57 9.86
CA THR A 373 -21.44 61.31 9.22
C THR A 373 -20.56 60.10 9.59
N LEU A 374 -19.41 60.33 10.21
CA LEU A 374 -18.46 59.31 10.60
C LEU A 374 -19.00 58.30 11.65
N PRO A 375 -19.73 58.71 12.71
CA PRO A 375 -20.21 57.76 13.72
C PRO A 375 -21.25 56.77 13.17
N PHE A 376 -22.04 57.18 12.17
CA PHE A 376 -23.05 56.31 11.56
C PHE A 376 -22.41 55.19 10.71
N LEU A 377 -21.33 55.49 9.99
CA LEU A 377 -20.57 54.51 9.22
C LEU A 377 -19.83 53.52 10.12
N ILE A 378 -19.26 54.00 11.23
CA ILE A 378 -18.60 53.12 12.22
C ILE A 378 -19.62 52.15 12.83
N ALA A 379 -20.81 52.64 13.23
CA ALA A 379 -21.85 51.80 13.80
C ALA A 379 -22.33 50.71 12.82
N LEU A 380 -22.52 51.05 11.54
CA LEU A 380 -22.91 50.09 10.51
C LEU A 380 -21.84 48.98 10.30
N LEU A 381 -20.57 49.38 10.22
CA LEU A 381 -19.45 48.44 10.04
C LEU A 381 -19.30 47.48 11.23
N VAL A 382 -19.41 47.99 12.45
CA VAL A 382 -19.38 47.16 13.67
C VAL A 382 -20.53 46.17 13.68
N THR A 383 -21.72 46.59 13.25
CA THR A 383 -22.90 45.71 13.21
C THR A 383 -22.72 44.57 12.19
N ILE A 384 -22.18 44.86 11.00
CA ILE A 384 -21.89 43.85 9.97
C ILE A 384 -20.83 42.86 10.47
N LEU A 385 -19.78 43.35 11.12
CA LEU A 385 -18.70 42.49 11.67
C LEU A 385 -19.23 41.54 12.75
N LEU A 386 -20.10 42.03 13.64
CA LEU A 386 -20.70 41.20 14.68
C LEU A 386 -21.63 40.13 14.10
N ILE A 387 -22.41 40.46 13.07
CA ILE A 387 -23.24 39.48 12.35
C ILE A 387 -22.37 38.41 11.70
N TRP A 388 -21.26 38.79 11.06
CA TRP A 388 -20.32 37.85 10.47
C TRP A 388 -19.70 36.90 11.51
N LEU A 389 -19.30 37.42 12.68
CA LEU A 389 -18.75 36.62 13.79
C LEU A 389 -19.74 35.61 14.37
N ILE A 390 -21.02 35.97 14.41
CA ILE A 390 -22.08 35.06 14.87
C ILE A 390 -22.29 33.93 13.83
N LEU A 391 -22.22 34.23 12.54
CA LEU A 391 -22.47 33.26 11.46
C LEU A 391 -21.26 32.36 11.16
N ALA A 392 -20.03 32.86 11.35
CA ALA A 392 -18.80 32.08 11.13
C ALA A 392 -18.60 30.93 12.14
N ARG A 393 -19.40 30.90 13.22
CA ARG A 393 -19.34 29.85 14.25
C ARG A 393 -20.08 28.56 13.87
N CYS A 394 -20.77 28.51 12.72
CA CYS A 394 -21.68 27.40 12.40
C CYS A 394 -21.35 26.52 11.19
N ASP A 395 -20.42 26.85 10.30
CA ASP A 395 -19.79 25.88 9.39
C ASP A 395 -18.86 26.60 8.41
N VAL A 396 -17.71 26.00 8.11
CA VAL A 396 -16.64 26.60 7.30
C VAL A 396 -17.10 26.95 5.87
N MET A 397 -18.10 26.24 5.34
CA MET A 397 -18.66 26.52 4.01
C MET A 397 -19.49 27.81 3.95
N LEU A 398 -20.16 28.21 5.05
CA LEU A 398 -20.95 29.44 5.08
C LEU A 398 -20.08 30.68 5.25
N GLY A 399 -18.93 30.55 5.92
CA GLY A 399 -17.96 31.62 6.10
C GLY A 399 -17.39 32.15 4.78
N TRP A 400 -17.04 31.25 3.85
CA TRP A 400 -16.56 31.62 2.51
C TRP A 400 -17.64 32.31 1.68
N LEU A 401 -18.87 31.82 1.70
CA LEU A 401 -20.01 32.45 1.00
C LEU A 401 -20.24 33.89 1.50
N LEU A 402 -20.22 34.10 2.81
CA LEU A 402 -20.42 35.43 3.42
C LEU A 402 -19.23 36.37 3.15
N LEU A 403 -18.01 35.85 3.05
CA LEU A 403 -16.83 36.65 2.68
C LEU A 403 -16.95 37.15 1.23
N VAL A 404 -17.40 36.31 0.31
CA VAL A 404 -17.66 36.68 -1.09
C VAL A 404 -18.77 37.73 -1.18
N ILE A 405 -19.87 37.56 -0.43
CA ILE A 405 -20.97 38.54 -0.39
C ILE A 405 -20.48 39.88 0.19
N GLY A 406 -19.70 39.84 1.27
CA GLY A 406 -19.10 41.04 1.88
C GLY A 406 -18.18 41.80 0.91
N ALA A 407 -17.33 41.08 0.17
CA ALA A 407 -16.44 41.66 -0.84
C ALA A 407 -17.25 42.29 -1.99
N ALA A 408 -18.32 41.64 -2.46
CA ALA A 408 -19.19 42.15 -3.51
C ALA A 408 -19.91 43.45 -3.09
N ILE A 409 -20.41 43.52 -1.85
CA ILE A 409 -21.05 44.73 -1.31
C ILE A 409 -20.04 45.88 -1.20
N LEU A 410 -18.82 45.60 -0.72
CA LEU A 410 -17.76 46.61 -0.61
C LEU A 410 -17.39 47.18 -1.99
N LEU A 411 -17.26 46.31 -3.00
CA LEU A 411 -17.00 46.70 -4.39
C LEU A 411 -18.13 47.58 -4.95
N ALA A 412 -19.39 47.22 -4.70
CA ALA A 412 -20.54 48.01 -5.13
C ALA A 412 -20.55 49.41 -4.49
N VAL A 413 -20.23 49.53 -3.21
CA VAL A 413 -20.12 50.83 -2.52
C VAL A 413 -19.00 51.67 -3.11
N LEU A 414 -17.83 51.07 -3.38
CA LEU A 414 -16.72 51.76 -4.03
C LEU A 414 -17.13 52.29 -5.41
N ILE A 415 -17.80 51.48 -6.22
CA ILE A 415 -18.29 51.90 -7.55
C ILE A 415 -19.28 53.07 -7.41
N ILE A 416 -20.21 53.03 -6.46
CA ILE A 416 -21.17 54.14 -6.23
C ILE A 416 -20.44 55.42 -5.80
N CYS A 417 -19.43 55.30 -4.93
CA CYS A 417 -18.62 56.44 -4.51
C CYS A 417 -17.81 57.03 -5.67
N PHE A 418 -17.20 56.18 -6.51
CA PHE A 418 -16.41 56.62 -7.67
C PHE A 418 -17.27 57.21 -8.79
N THR A 419 -18.46 56.66 -9.05
CA THR A 419 -19.37 57.20 -10.08
C THR A 419 -19.89 58.59 -9.73
N ARG A 420 -19.99 58.95 -8.44
CA ARG A 420 -20.31 60.33 -8.02
C ARG A 420 -19.14 61.31 -8.11
N LEU A 421 -17.91 60.85 -8.31
CA LEU A 421 -16.72 61.69 -8.52
C LEU A 421 -16.52 62.07 -10.00
N ALA A 422 -17.22 61.43 -10.94
CA ALA A 422 -17.10 61.68 -12.37
C ALA A 422 -17.42 63.12 -12.83
N PRO A 423 -18.32 63.92 -12.21
CA PRO A 423 -18.60 65.28 -12.69
C PRO A 423 -17.47 66.28 -12.38
N CYS A 424 -16.52 65.95 -11.49
CA CYS A 424 -15.50 66.89 -11.04
C CYS A 424 -14.34 67.08 -12.04
N PHE A 425 -14.22 66.23 -13.06
CA PHE A 425 -13.14 66.30 -14.05
C PHE A 425 -13.50 67.03 -15.36
N GLY A 426 -14.73 67.55 -15.49
CA GLY A 426 -15.23 68.19 -16.71
C GLY A 426 -15.66 69.64 -16.53
N SER A 427 -14.74 70.55 -16.21
CA SER A 427 -14.99 72.01 -16.29
C SER A 427 -13.69 72.74 -16.66
N GLY A 428 -13.16 72.41 -17.84
CA GLY A 428 -12.10 73.18 -18.49
C GLY A 428 -12.65 74.48 -19.06
N ARG A 429 -12.27 75.60 -18.44
CA ARG A 429 -12.41 77.01 -18.87
C ARG A 429 -12.57 77.23 -20.38
N GLU A 430 -13.71 77.81 -20.76
CA GLU A 430 -13.83 78.60 -22.00
C GLU A 430 -13.06 79.93 -21.83
N SER A 431 -12.12 80.17 -22.74
CA SER A 431 -11.31 81.36 -22.85
C SER A 431 -12.09 82.46 -23.60
N THR A 432 -12.48 83.52 -22.90
CA THR A 432 -12.99 84.76 -23.49
C THR A 432 -11.87 85.49 -24.24
N ARG A 433 -12.03 85.59 -25.57
CA ARG A 433 -11.44 86.64 -26.42
C ARG A 433 -12.44 87.78 -26.56
N ALA A 434 -12.08 88.97 -26.12
CA ALA A 434 -12.39 90.25 -26.76
C ALA A 434 -11.34 91.26 -26.29
#